data_AF-A0A1I4IR88-F1
#
_entry.id   AF-A0A1I4IR88-F1
#
_cell.length_a   1.000
_cell.length_b   1.000
_cell.length_c   1.000
_cell.angle_alpha   90.00
_cell.angle_beta   90.00
_cell.angle_gamma   90.00
#
_symmetry.space_group_name_H-M   'P 1'
#
loop_
_entity.id
_entity.type
_entity.pdbx_description
1 polymer ?
#
loop_
_entity_poly.entity_id
_entity_poly.type
_entity_poly.pdbx_seq_one_letter_code
_entity_poly.pdbx_strand_id
1 'polypeptide(L)'
;MNRRTFVALVSAGIGGIAGCVGSRPVGSRQTVTSNATSTATPTNTPTATQTETPTPTETAEPESFTLDGRRVERTRYDLRRLPYEERPQFILERREPPRCAYNVDELDGIDNLQMATIDGVTGHMPIRTSRMIMRLLHCYRAIDRGPYLDKAEEIADAFLDSATMVDGLPYFAYTLPKGGSGEDFEPPWYSGMSQGTSLSAFLRLYEETGDEEYLAVADDIFETFTRLGPREDPWTVMVDDDGYYWIEEYPHDPPTHVLNGFNVGLWGLYEYWLLRDTAESRALLEAAITTIEHYIEAFRVPGEVSWYGLNRGYRGNEYYHAVHIRQLRELHDITGDPYFAEMEAAFDADSAESKGMK
;
A
#
# COMPACT_ATOMS: atom_id res chain seq x y z
N MET A 1 -31.05 -6.04 -12.95
CA MET A 1 -30.64 -6.86 -11.79
C MET A 1 -29.73 -6.02 -10.89
N ASN A 2 -29.86 -6.18 -9.59
CA ASN A 2 -29.82 -5.09 -8.60
C ASN A 2 -28.41 -4.75 -8.07
N ARG A 3 -28.09 -3.44 -8.02
CA ARG A 3 -26.77 -2.80 -7.75
C ARG A 3 -26.37 -2.71 -6.26
N ARG A 4 -26.77 -3.66 -5.39
CA ARG A 4 -26.69 -3.47 -3.92
C ARG A 4 -25.84 -4.46 -3.10
N THR A 5 -25.03 -5.32 -3.70
CA THR A 5 -24.25 -6.31 -2.93
C THR A 5 -22.75 -5.99 -2.75
N PHE A 6 -22.21 -4.92 -3.35
CA PHE A 6 -20.74 -4.73 -3.38
C PHE A 6 -20.16 -3.73 -2.36
N VAL A 7 -20.96 -3.17 -1.44
CA VAL A 7 -20.49 -2.14 -0.48
C VAL A 7 -20.25 -2.70 0.94
N ALA A 8 -20.36 -4.02 1.15
CA ALA A 8 -20.25 -4.62 2.49
C ALA A 8 -18.83 -5.04 2.94
N LEU A 9 -17.76 -4.79 2.17
CA LEU A 9 -16.48 -5.47 2.39
C LEU A 9 -15.32 -4.68 3.02
N VAL A 10 -15.50 -3.40 3.36
CA VAL A 10 -14.49 -2.66 4.17
C VAL A 10 -15.09 -1.77 5.28
N SER A 11 -16.42 -1.64 5.38
CA SER A 11 -17.06 -0.71 6.34
C SER A 11 -18.16 -1.37 7.16
N ALA A 12 -17.80 -2.08 8.24
CA ALA A 12 -18.76 -2.46 9.28
C ALA A 12 -18.07 -2.51 10.66
N GLY A 13 -18.03 -1.35 11.31
CA GLY A 13 -17.71 -1.19 12.72
C GLY A 13 -18.47 -0.01 13.31
N ILE A 14 -19.52 -0.34 14.08
CA ILE A 14 -20.22 0.48 15.10
C ILE A 14 -21.29 1.45 14.58
N GLY A 15 -22.55 1.06 14.81
CA GLY A 15 -23.69 1.97 14.92
C GLY A 15 -24.27 1.90 16.34
N GLY A 16 -24.02 2.94 17.13
CA GLY A 16 -24.51 3.08 18.50
C GLY A 16 -24.93 4.51 18.82
N ILE A 17 -26.23 4.76 18.71
CA ILE A 17 -27.07 5.69 19.48
C ILE A 17 -26.76 7.20 19.37
N ALA A 18 -27.69 7.89 18.69
CA ALA A 18 -27.85 9.33 18.69
C ALA A 18 -28.45 9.87 20.00
N GLY A 19 -27.99 11.05 20.43
CA GLY A 19 -28.55 11.79 21.55
C GLY A 19 -28.21 13.29 21.52
N CYS A 20 -29.06 14.07 20.83
CA CYS A 20 -29.57 15.39 21.23
C CYS A 20 -28.68 16.66 21.32
N VAL A 21 -29.08 17.65 20.49
CA VAL A 21 -29.33 19.10 20.79
C VAL A 21 -28.11 19.98 21.14
N GLY A 22 -27.87 21.17 20.60
CA GLY A 22 -28.57 22.05 19.67
C GLY A 22 -27.88 23.42 19.57
N SER A 23 -28.26 24.21 18.56
CA SER A 23 -28.32 25.69 18.51
C SER A 23 -27.05 26.56 18.74
N ARG A 24 -26.49 27.06 17.62
CA ARG A 24 -26.24 28.48 17.19
C ARG A 24 -26.79 29.63 18.09
N PRO A 25 -26.44 30.94 17.92
CA PRO A 25 -25.60 31.62 16.89
C PRO A 25 -24.87 32.96 17.31
N VAL A 26 -24.31 33.68 16.31
CA VAL A 26 -24.11 35.18 16.16
C VAL A 26 -23.07 35.83 17.09
N GLY A 27 -22.24 36.83 16.75
CA GLY A 27 -21.99 37.75 15.62
C GLY A 27 -20.68 38.51 16.04
N SER A 28 -20.11 39.52 15.42
CA SER A 28 -20.48 40.50 14.39
C SER A 28 -19.22 41.36 14.13
N ARG A 29 -19.04 41.88 12.90
CA ARG A 29 -18.64 43.25 12.49
C ARG A 29 -17.72 44.08 13.44
N GLN A 30 -16.72 44.86 13.00
CA GLN A 30 -16.73 45.81 11.87
C GLN A 30 -15.39 46.58 11.76
N THR A 31 -15.11 47.12 10.56
CA THR A 31 -14.43 48.40 10.19
C THR A 31 -12.95 48.61 10.55
N VAL A 32 -12.03 48.76 9.57
CA VAL A 32 -11.77 49.89 8.65
C VAL A 32 -11.34 51.18 9.36
N THR A 33 -10.09 51.59 9.14
CA THR A 33 -9.72 52.97 8.79
C THR A 33 -8.40 53.04 8.04
N SER A 34 -8.43 53.85 6.99
CA SER A 34 -7.38 54.26 6.07
C SER A 34 -6.67 55.53 6.54
N ASN A 35 -5.42 55.73 6.09
CA ASN A 35 -4.79 56.98 5.60
C ASN A 35 -3.26 56.85 5.72
N ALA A 36 -2.40 57.55 5.00
CA ALA A 36 -2.32 58.07 3.63
C ALA A 36 -0.87 58.57 3.48
N THR A 37 -0.24 58.20 2.37
CA THR A 37 0.76 58.96 1.58
C THR A 37 2.03 59.54 2.24
N SER A 38 3.20 59.04 1.81
CA SER A 38 4.36 59.90 1.55
C SER A 38 5.17 59.36 0.35
N THR A 39 5.98 60.24 -0.23
CA THR A 39 6.26 60.36 -1.67
C THR A 39 7.57 59.70 -2.11
N ALA A 40 7.65 59.45 -3.42
CA ALA A 40 8.62 58.66 -4.17
C ALA A 40 10.11 59.07 -4.15
N THR A 41 10.98 58.08 -4.33
CA THR A 41 12.25 58.15 -5.09
C THR A 41 12.66 56.71 -5.55
N PRO A 42 13.57 56.55 -6.51
CA PRO A 42 13.32 56.02 -7.85
C PRO A 42 13.41 54.49 -8.00
N THR A 43 12.73 54.00 -9.03
CA THR A 43 12.61 52.62 -9.50
C THR A 43 13.95 52.00 -9.89
N ASN A 44 14.35 50.95 -9.16
CA ASN A 44 15.28 49.94 -9.69
C ASN A 44 14.44 48.89 -10.43
N THR A 45 14.67 48.79 -11.74
CA THR A 45 14.18 47.69 -12.59
C THR A 45 14.65 46.36 -12.02
N PRO A 46 13.76 45.42 -11.65
CA PRO A 46 14.19 44.06 -11.40
C PRO A 46 14.57 43.43 -12.73
N THR A 47 15.87 43.13 -12.88
CA THR A 47 16.38 42.20 -13.89
C THR A 47 15.54 40.92 -13.80
N ALA A 48 14.98 40.49 -14.92
CA ALA A 48 14.31 39.21 -15.03
C ALA A 48 15.28 38.11 -14.57
N THR A 49 15.03 37.55 -13.39
CA THR A 49 15.59 36.26 -13.00
C THR A 49 15.08 35.28 -14.04
N GLN A 50 15.99 34.72 -14.84
CA GLN A 50 15.68 33.59 -15.68
C GLN A 50 15.20 32.50 -14.72
N THR A 51 13.92 32.17 -14.79
CA THR A 51 13.40 30.92 -14.26
C THR A 51 14.19 29.84 -14.99
N GLU A 52 15.17 29.24 -14.30
CA GLU A 52 15.77 28.00 -14.76
C GLU A 52 14.60 27.04 -14.98
N THR A 53 14.35 26.72 -16.24
CA THR A 53 13.50 25.61 -16.61
C THR A 53 14.13 24.39 -15.99
N PRO A 54 13.42 23.57 -15.19
CA PRO A 54 14.01 22.36 -14.67
C PRO A 54 14.54 21.56 -15.87
N THR A 55 15.85 21.36 -15.88
CA THR A 55 16.49 20.41 -16.79
C THR A 55 15.77 19.07 -16.60
N PRO A 56 15.32 18.40 -17.66
CA PRO A 56 14.77 17.06 -17.52
C PRO A 56 15.81 16.22 -16.78
N THR A 57 15.40 15.59 -15.68
CA THR A 57 16.17 14.54 -15.02
C THR A 57 16.64 13.58 -16.11
N GLU A 58 17.95 13.37 -16.18
CA GLU A 58 18.58 12.38 -17.04
C GLU A 58 17.79 11.08 -16.87
N THR A 59 17.02 10.70 -17.90
CA THR A 59 16.11 9.57 -17.86
C THR A 59 16.96 8.35 -17.48
N ALA A 60 16.70 7.78 -16.30
CA ALA A 60 17.48 6.67 -15.80
C ALA A 60 17.53 5.57 -16.87
N GLU A 61 18.73 5.08 -17.20
CA GLU A 61 18.90 4.16 -18.32
C GLU A 61 18.15 2.84 -18.00
N PRO A 62 17.27 2.38 -18.91
CA PRO A 62 16.58 1.12 -18.74
C PRO A 62 17.60 -0.03 -18.72
N GLU A 63 17.53 -0.83 -17.66
CA GLU A 63 18.33 -2.03 -17.45
C GLU A 63 17.43 -3.27 -17.41
N SER A 64 18.03 -4.45 -17.49
CA SER A 64 17.30 -5.69 -17.24
C SER A 64 18.16 -6.70 -16.48
N PHE A 65 17.50 -7.62 -15.79
CA PHE A 65 18.14 -8.75 -15.12
C PHE A 65 17.35 -10.04 -15.41
N THR A 66 17.88 -11.17 -14.94
CA THR A 66 17.21 -12.47 -15.08
C THR A 66 16.60 -12.88 -13.76
N LEU A 67 15.31 -13.22 -13.78
CA LEU A 67 14.55 -13.75 -12.65
C LEU A 67 13.82 -15.00 -13.11
N ASP A 68 14.06 -16.14 -12.46
CA ASP A 68 13.46 -17.43 -12.82
C ASP A 68 13.51 -17.73 -14.34
N GLY A 69 14.66 -17.45 -14.95
CA GLY A 69 14.90 -17.64 -16.40
C GLY A 69 14.23 -16.63 -17.33
N ARG A 70 13.48 -15.65 -16.81
CA ARG A 70 12.82 -14.57 -17.56
C ARG A 70 13.67 -13.30 -17.52
N ARG A 71 13.64 -12.52 -18.60
CA ARG A 71 14.19 -11.16 -18.61
C ARG A 71 13.20 -10.22 -17.94
N VAL A 72 13.68 -9.44 -16.99
CA VAL A 72 12.89 -8.47 -16.23
C VAL A 72 13.44 -7.07 -16.46
N GLU A 73 12.58 -6.16 -16.89
CA GLU A 73 12.91 -4.74 -17.06
C GLU A 73 12.99 -4.03 -15.71
N ARG A 74 13.95 -3.12 -15.58
CA ARG A 74 14.05 -2.21 -14.45
C ARG A 74 14.67 -0.88 -14.87
N THR A 75 14.28 0.17 -14.17
CA THR A 75 14.92 1.49 -14.16
C THR A 75 15.61 1.65 -12.81
N ARG A 76 16.80 2.26 -12.78
CA ARG A 76 17.45 2.59 -11.51
C ARG A 76 16.83 3.84 -10.92
N TYR A 77 16.50 3.81 -9.64
CA TYR A 77 15.97 4.98 -8.92
C TYR A 77 16.93 5.41 -7.82
N ASP A 78 16.92 6.71 -7.52
CA ASP A 78 17.54 7.28 -6.31
C ASP A 78 16.63 7.03 -5.10
N LEU A 79 16.50 5.75 -4.74
CA LEU A 79 15.61 5.31 -3.66
C LEU A 79 15.93 6.03 -2.34
N ARG A 80 14.89 6.64 -1.76
CA ARG A 80 14.95 7.37 -0.50
C ARG A 80 14.64 6.43 0.66
N ARG A 81 15.33 6.62 1.77
CA ARG A 81 15.09 5.89 3.02
C ARG A 81 14.16 6.71 3.93
N LEU A 82 12.87 6.35 3.95
CA LEU A 82 11.88 6.98 4.81
C LEU A 82 11.98 6.47 6.26
N PRO A 83 11.73 7.33 7.28
CA PRO A 83 11.63 6.89 8.67
C PRO A 83 10.42 5.96 8.85
N TYR A 84 10.43 5.18 9.94
CA TYR A 84 9.42 4.15 10.24
C TYR A 84 7.98 4.66 10.11
N GLU A 85 7.69 5.85 10.62
CA GLU A 85 6.35 6.45 10.66
C GLU A 85 5.85 6.94 9.29
N GLU A 86 6.75 7.08 8.32
CA GLU A 86 6.44 7.51 6.94
C GLU A 86 6.47 6.34 5.95
N ARG A 87 6.72 5.11 6.40
CA ARG A 87 6.71 3.94 5.52
C ARG A 87 5.30 3.64 5.00
N PRO A 88 5.15 3.32 3.69
CA PRO A 88 3.86 3.27 3.01
C PRO A 88 2.98 2.06 3.36
N GLN A 89 3.52 1.05 4.07
CA GLN A 89 2.70 -0.05 4.56
C GLN A 89 1.69 0.40 5.62
N PHE A 90 1.93 1.56 6.24
CA PHE A 90 0.92 2.21 7.02
C PHE A 90 -0.08 2.93 6.08
N ILE A 91 -1.34 2.48 6.03
CA ILE A 91 -2.58 3.18 5.61
C ILE A 91 -3.28 2.63 4.33
N LEU A 92 -4.55 2.25 4.53
CA LEU A 92 -5.65 2.51 3.59
C LEU A 92 -6.81 3.16 4.39
N GLU A 93 -6.89 4.50 4.32
CA GLU A 93 -7.93 5.42 4.83
C GLU A 93 -8.16 5.59 6.36
N ARG A 94 -7.93 6.83 6.85
CA ARG A 94 -8.44 7.49 8.07
C ARG A 94 -8.40 6.78 9.43
N ARG A 95 -7.90 5.54 9.52
CA ARG A 95 -7.54 4.83 10.76
C ARG A 95 -6.39 3.87 10.49
N GLU A 96 -5.25 4.43 10.18
CA GLU A 96 -4.05 3.97 10.88
C GLU A 96 -3.59 5.14 11.73
N PRO A 97 -3.62 4.98 13.05
CA PRO A 97 -3.64 6.13 13.90
C PRO A 97 -2.21 6.67 14.06
N PRO A 98 -2.04 8.00 14.22
CA PRO A 98 -0.82 8.55 14.81
C PRO A 98 -0.64 8.16 16.30
N ARG A 99 -1.48 7.25 16.84
CA ARG A 99 -1.60 6.90 18.26
C ARG A 99 -2.14 5.47 18.43
N CYS A 100 -1.57 4.67 19.32
CA CYS A 100 -2.13 3.34 19.63
C CYS A 100 -3.66 3.35 19.88
N ALA A 101 -4.38 2.41 19.25
CA ALA A 101 -5.84 2.30 19.32
C ALA A 101 -6.33 1.11 20.17
N TYR A 102 -5.42 0.34 20.76
CA TYR A 102 -5.74 -0.87 21.54
C TYR A 102 -5.53 -0.61 23.02
N ASN A 103 -6.34 -1.25 23.86
CA ASN A 103 -6.17 -1.25 25.31
C ASN A 103 -5.40 -2.51 25.72
N VAL A 104 -4.39 -2.38 26.58
CA VAL A 104 -3.61 -3.51 27.11
C VAL A 104 -4.52 -4.55 27.77
N ASP A 105 -5.56 -4.12 28.48
CA ASP A 105 -6.48 -5.02 29.20
C ASP A 105 -7.39 -5.83 28.27
N GLU A 106 -7.40 -5.53 26.97
CA GLU A 106 -8.28 -6.15 25.97
C GLU A 106 -7.51 -7.01 24.95
N LEU A 107 -6.19 -7.14 25.09
CA LEU A 107 -5.34 -7.86 24.12
C LEU A 107 -5.65 -9.35 24.02
N ASP A 108 -6.04 -9.98 25.14
CA ASP A 108 -6.46 -11.40 25.17
C ASP A 108 -7.70 -11.65 24.29
N GLY A 109 -8.48 -10.62 23.97
CA GLY A 109 -9.64 -10.68 23.09
C GLY A 109 -9.31 -10.57 21.60
N ILE A 110 -8.04 -10.36 21.23
CA ILE A 110 -7.59 -10.31 19.85
C ILE A 110 -7.24 -11.73 19.38
N ASP A 111 -7.98 -12.23 18.39
CA ASP A 111 -7.72 -13.55 17.80
C ASP A 111 -6.32 -13.63 17.17
N ASN A 112 -5.64 -14.76 17.32
CA ASN A 112 -4.30 -14.95 16.74
C ASN A 112 -4.34 -15.02 15.22
N LEU A 113 -5.41 -15.60 14.67
CA LEU A 113 -5.71 -15.57 13.24
C LEU A 113 -6.94 -14.72 13.00
N GLN A 114 -6.78 -13.66 12.20
CA GLN A 114 -7.86 -12.73 11.93
C GLN A 114 -8.80 -13.33 10.88
N MET A 115 -10.05 -13.58 11.27
CA MET A 115 -11.05 -14.24 10.43
C MET A 115 -12.00 -13.22 9.76
N ALA A 116 -12.70 -13.67 8.72
CA ALA A 116 -13.85 -12.98 8.15
C ALA A 116 -14.92 -14.00 7.74
N THR A 117 -16.18 -13.57 7.75
CA THR A 117 -17.31 -14.34 7.19
C THR A 117 -17.81 -13.66 5.93
N ILE A 118 -17.73 -14.35 4.79
CA ILE A 118 -18.27 -13.91 3.50
C ILE A 118 -19.28 -14.95 3.04
N ASP A 119 -20.50 -14.51 2.73
CA ASP A 119 -21.61 -15.37 2.28
C ASP A 119 -21.84 -16.63 3.14
N GLY A 120 -21.62 -16.50 4.45
CA GLY A 120 -21.80 -17.58 5.43
C GLY A 120 -20.59 -18.50 5.61
N VAL A 121 -19.51 -18.30 4.85
CA VAL A 121 -18.25 -19.04 5.00
C VAL A 121 -17.26 -18.22 5.80
N THR A 122 -16.76 -18.79 6.91
CA THR A 122 -15.74 -18.16 7.74
C THR A 122 -14.36 -18.71 7.38
N GLY A 123 -13.40 -17.83 7.14
CA GLY A 123 -12.02 -18.19 6.88
C GLY A 123 -11.03 -17.10 7.29
N HIS A 124 -9.75 -17.47 7.25
CA HIS A 124 -8.61 -16.66 7.63
C HIS A 124 -8.30 -15.61 6.56
N MET A 125 -8.01 -14.40 7.03
CA MET A 125 -7.63 -13.25 6.22
C MET A 125 -6.17 -12.88 6.52
N PRO A 126 -5.18 -13.38 5.75
CA PRO A 126 -3.76 -13.16 6.03
C PRO A 126 -3.40 -11.67 6.09
N ILE A 127 -3.96 -10.84 5.20
CA ILE A 127 -3.79 -9.38 5.25
C ILE A 127 -4.26 -8.72 6.55
N ARG A 128 -5.30 -9.28 7.21
CA ARG A 128 -5.78 -8.74 8.49
C ARG A 128 -4.85 -9.16 9.61
N THR A 129 -4.35 -10.40 9.58
CA THR A 129 -3.38 -10.92 10.56
C THR A 129 -2.08 -10.14 10.52
N SER A 130 -1.43 -10.01 9.36
CA SER A 130 -0.19 -9.24 9.20
C SER A 130 -0.34 -7.78 9.63
N ARG A 131 -1.46 -7.14 9.28
CA ARG A 131 -1.77 -5.78 9.73
C ARG A 131 -2.05 -5.69 11.23
N MET A 132 -2.57 -6.73 11.87
CA MET A 132 -2.73 -6.75 13.32
C MET A 132 -1.38 -6.73 14.02
N ILE A 133 -0.43 -7.56 13.57
CA ILE A 133 0.96 -7.56 14.05
C ILE A 133 1.52 -6.13 13.97
N MET A 134 1.50 -5.53 12.77
CA MET A 134 2.04 -4.17 12.58
C MET A 134 1.36 -3.10 13.43
N ARG A 135 0.05 -3.23 13.70
CA ARG A 135 -0.68 -2.32 14.59
C ARG A 135 -0.25 -2.45 16.05
N LEU A 136 -0.04 -3.66 16.52
CA LEU A 136 0.43 -3.91 17.89
C LEU A 136 1.89 -3.45 18.05
N LEU A 137 2.74 -3.66 17.05
CA LEU A 137 4.10 -3.09 17.05
C LEU A 137 4.08 -1.56 17.06
N HIS A 138 3.18 -0.93 16.29
CA HIS A 138 2.98 0.53 16.39
C HIS A 138 2.55 0.95 17.81
N CYS A 139 1.63 0.20 18.44
CA CYS A 139 1.23 0.44 19.83
C CYS A 139 2.40 0.29 20.82
N TYR A 140 3.23 -0.74 20.63
CA TYR A 140 4.44 -0.95 21.40
C TYR A 140 5.39 0.24 21.28
N ARG A 141 5.76 0.65 20.06
CA ARG A 141 6.61 1.83 19.82
C ARG A 141 6.03 3.13 20.41
N ALA A 142 4.72 3.32 20.32
CA ALA A 142 4.07 4.57 20.72
C ALA A 142 3.88 4.72 22.24
N ILE A 143 3.70 3.62 22.98
CA ILE A 143 3.36 3.65 24.43
C ILE A 143 4.44 2.94 25.29
N ASP A 144 5.31 2.13 24.69
CA ASP A 144 6.35 1.34 25.35
C ASP A 144 5.78 0.39 26.42
N ARG A 145 4.92 -0.55 25.95
CA ARG A 145 4.24 -1.53 26.81
C ARG A 145 4.43 -2.93 26.26
N GLY A 146 5.23 -3.73 26.96
CA GLY A 146 5.56 -5.12 26.61
C GLY A 146 4.39 -5.99 26.14
N PRO A 147 3.20 -5.94 26.77
CA PRO A 147 2.07 -6.78 26.34
C PRO A 147 1.64 -6.61 24.87
N TYR A 148 1.87 -5.44 24.26
CA TYR A 148 1.60 -5.28 22.82
C TYR A 148 2.59 -6.07 21.97
N LEU A 149 3.86 -6.11 22.36
CA LEU A 149 4.89 -6.89 21.70
C LEU A 149 4.61 -8.38 21.90
N ASP A 150 4.39 -8.82 23.15
CA ASP A 150 4.06 -10.21 23.47
C ASP A 150 2.88 -10.72 22.62
N LYS A 151 1.84 -9.90 22.47
CA LYS A 151 0.68 -10.25 21.64
C LYS A 151 0.99 -10.25 20.14
N ALA A 152 1.85 -9.36 19.67
CA ALA A 152 2.29 -9.34 18.28
C ALA A 152 3.08 -10.60 17.92
N GLU A 153 3.98 -11.05 18.82
CA GLU A 153 4.74 -12.29 18.69
C GLU A 153 3.82 -13.52 18.69
N GLU A 154 2.85 -13.59 19.62
CA GLU A 154 1.86 -14.68 19.65
C GLU A 154 1.05 -14.79 18.35
N ILE A 155 0.65 -13.64 17.77
CA ILE A 155 -0.03 -13.58 16.48
C ILE A 155 0.91 -14.03 15.35
N ALA A 156 2.18 -13.63 15.40
CA ALA A 156 3.18 -13.97 14.39
C ALA A 156 3.46 -15.48 14.34
N ASP A 157 3.62 -16.12 15.50
CA ASP A 157 3.81 -17.56 15.61
C ASP A 157 2.63 -18.33 15.01
N ALA A 158 1.41 -17.98 15.44
CA ALA A 158 0.20 -18.60 14.89
C ALA A 158 0.03 -18.34 13.39
N PHE A 159 0.48 -17.17 12.91
CA PHE A 159 0.40 -16.81 11.50
C PHE A 159 1.38 -17.63 10.66
N LEU A 160 2.62 -17.79 11.11
CA LEU A 160 3.63 -18.63 10.46
C LEU A 160 3.21 -20.10 10.46
N ASP A 161 2.67 -20.61 11.58
CA ASP A 161 2.13 -21.97 11.70
C ASP A 161 0.97 -22.23 10.72
N SER A 162 0.25 -21.18 10.31
CA SER A 162 -0.83 -21.28 9.34
C SER A 162 -0.37 -21.27 7.87
N ALA A 163 0.91 -20.97 7.60
CA ALA A 163 1.41 -20.82 6.25
C ALA A 163 1.46 -22.15 5.49
N THR A 164 1.19 -22.10 4.19
CA THR A 164 1.49 -23.20 3.28
C THR A 164 2.96 -23.17 2.92
N MET A 165 3.70 -24.24 3.23
CA MET A 165 5.12 -24.34 2.93
C MET A 165 5.36 -24.97 1.56
N VAL A 166 6.05 -24.26 0.67
CA VAL A 166 6.44 -24.73 -0.67
C VAL A 166 7.95 -24.64 -0.81
N ASP A 167 8.63 -25.77 -0.90
CA ASP A 167 10.10 -25.85 -0.89
C ASP A 167 10.73 -25.03 0.25
N GLY A 168 10.13 -25.09 1.44
CA GLY A 168 10.59 -24.35 2.62
C GLY A 168 10.15 -22.89 2.70
N LEU A 169 9.40 -22.35 1.73
CA LEU A 169 8.95 -20.96 1.77
C LEU A 169 7.48 -20.80 2.20
N PRO A 170 7.15 -19.80 3.03
CA PRO A 170 5.80 -19.57 3.53
C PRO A 170 4.91 -18.77 2.58
N TYR A 171 3.77 -19.36 2.21
CA TYR A 171 2.66 -18.69 1.53
C TYR A 171 1.45 -18.58 2.46
N PHE A 172 0.96 -17.37 2.69
CA PHE A 172 -0.15 -17.13 3.62
C PHE A 172 -1.50 -17.21 2.89
N ALA A 173 -2.25 -18.27 3.16
CA ALA A 173 -3.48 -18.59 2.44
C ALA A 173 -4.71 -17.85 2.99
N TYR A 174 -5.57 -17.38 2.09
CA TYR A 174 -6.97 -17.13 2.38
C TYR A 174 -7.72 -18.46 2.44
N THR A 175 -8.44 -18.70 3.54
CA THR A 175 -9.21 -19.95 3.74
C THR A 175 -10.72 -19.77 3.60
N LEU A 176 -11.12 -18.74 2.86
CA LEU A 176 -12.49 -18.44 2.48
C LEU A 176 -12.57 -18.18 0.96
N PRO A 177 -13.71 -18.49 0.32
CA PRO A 177 -13.89 -18.20 -1.09
C PRO A 177 -13.94 -16.70 -1.33
N LYS A 178 -13.56 -16.30 -2.54
CA LYS A 178 -13.68 -14.92 -3.01
C LYS A 178 -14.19 -14.89 -4.43
N GLY A 179 -15.35 -14.27 -4.62
CA GLY A 179 -15.88 -13.98 -5.95
C GLY A 179 -15.49 -12.60 -6.47
N GLY A 180 -15.49 -12.47 -7.79
CA GLY A 180 -15.25 -11.22 -8.51
C GLY A 180 -13.78 -10.80 -8.61
N SER A 181 -13.53 -9.70 -9.33
CA SER A 181 -12.18 -9.23 -9.76
C SER A 181 -11.60 -10.00 -10.96
N GLY A 182 -12.45 -10.73 -11.70
CA GLY A 182 -12.10 -11.40 -12.95
C GLY A 182 -12.25 -12.92 -12.89
N GLU A 183 -12.14 -13.50 -11.70
CA GLU A 183 -12.15 -14.95 -11.45
C GLU A 183 -12.81 -15.23 -10.08
N ASP A 184 -13.34 -16.44 -9.88
CA ASP A 184 -13.81 -16.91 -8.59
C ASP A 184 -12.75 -17.82 -7.95
N PHE A 185 -12.34 -17.50 -6.72
CA PHE A 185 -11.30 -18.21 -5.99
C PHE A 185 -11.89 -19.12 -4.93
N GLU A 186 -11.61 -20.41 -5.03
CA GLU A 186 -11.84 -21.39 -3.97
C GLU A 186 -10.64 -21.43 -3.02
N PRO A 187 -10.87 -21.62 -1.70
CA PRO A 187 -9.78 -21.75 -0.75
C PRO A 187 -9.03 -23.09 -0.91
N PRO A 188 -7.72 -23.14 -0.63
CA PRO A 188 -6.86 -21.99 -0.31
C PRO A 188 -6.48 -21.21 -1.57
N TRP A 189 -6.41 -19.88 -1.45
CA TRP A 189 -5.83 -19.00 -2.47
C TRP A 189 -4.91 -17.96 -1.83
N TYR A 190 -4.04 -17.35 -2.64
CA TYR A 190 -2.93 -16.51 -2.17
C TYR A 190 -2.98 -15.12 -2.82
N SER A 191 -2.27 -14.15 -2.24
CA SER A 191 -2.29 -12.76 -2.73
C SER A 191 -0.94 -12.10 -2.53
N GLY A 192 -0.39 -11.48 -3.58
CA GLY A 192 0.84 -10.69 -3.51
C GLY A 192 0.72 -9.49 -2.57
N MET A 193 -0.49 -8.94 -2.44
CA MET A 193 -0.80 -7.92 -1.44
C MET A 193 -0.58 -8.44 0.00
N SER A 194 -1.03 -9.66 0.26
CA SER A 194 -0.91 -10.28 1.58
C SER A 194 0.51 -10.74 1.86
N GLN A 195 1.22 -11.29 0.87
CA GLN A 195 2.65 -11.60 0.98
C GLN A 195 3.45 -10.34 1.33
N GLY A 196 3.20 -9.20 0.68
CA GLY A 196 3.91 -7.95 0.99
C GLY A 196 3.63 -7.41 2.38
N THR A 197 2.37 -7.43 2.84
CA THR A 197 2.07 -7.04 4.22
C THR A 197 2.68 -7.99 5.26
N SER A 198 2.82 -9.27 4.92
CA SER A 198 3.43 -10.27 5.80
C SER A 198 4.93 -10.05 5.90
N LEU A 199 5.59 -9.77 4.76
CA LEU A 199 6.99 -9.37 4.71
C LEU A 199 7.26 -8.18 5.64
N SER A 200 6.48 -7.11 5.51
CA SER A 200 6.58 -5.94 6.41
C SER A 200 6.30 -6.28 7.88
N ALA A 201 5.37 -7.19 8.18
CA ALA A 201 5.10 -7.59 9.56
C ALA A 201 6.31 -8.26 10.24
N PHE A 202 6.93 -9.23 9.57
CA PHE A 202 8.10 -9.93 10.09
C PHE A 202 9.37 -9.06 10.13
N LEU A 203 9.57 -8.18 9.13
CA LEU A 203 10.65 -7.20 9.17
C LEU A 203 10.54 -6.25 10.38
N ARG A 204 9.32 -5.81 10.68
CA ARG A 204 9.09 -4.91 11.82
C ARG A 204 9.18 -5.62 13.15
N LEU A 205 8.80 -6.91 13.24
CA LEU A 205 9.10 -7.72 14.42
C LEU A 205 10.61 -7.76 14.68
N TYR A 206 11.40 -8.06 13.65
CA TYR A 206 12.86 -8.04 13.75
C TYR A 206 13.41 -6.67 14.21
N GLU A 207 12.91 -5.55 13.68
CA GLU A 207 13.34 -4.22 14.12
C GLU A 207 13.03 -3.92 15.59
N GLU A 208 11.91 -4.44 16.13
CA GLU A 208 11.53 -4.24 17.52
C GLU A 208 12.26 -5.18 18.49
N THR A 209 12.48 -6.45 18.11
CA THR A 209 13.01 -7.49 19.00
C THR A 209 14.50 -7.72 18.84
N GLY A 210 15.05 -7.48 17.65
CA GLY A 210 16.38 -7.92 17.24
C GLY A 210 16.51 -9.44 17.09
N ASP A 211 15.40 -10.18 17.04
CA ASP A 211 15.40 -11.63 16.90
C ASP A 211 15.58 -12.06 15.45
N GLU A 212 16.73 -12.67 15.17
CA GLU A 212 17.12 -13.16 13.84
C GLU A 212 16.19 -14.23 13.29
N GLU A 213 15.37 -14.91 14.11
CA GLU A 213 14.34 -15.84 13.62
C GLU A 213 13.27 -15.11 12.79
N TYR A 214 12.84 -13.91 13.20
CA TYR A 214 11.90 -13.10 12.40
C TYR A 214 12.54 -12.59 11.11
N LEU A 215 13.84 -12.29 11.13
CA LEU A 215 14.57 -11.90 9.92
C LEU A 215 14.68 -13.06 8.94
N ALA A 216 14.95 -14.27 9.44
CA ALA A 216 14.98 -15.48 8.61
C ALA A 216 13.62 -15.73 7.94
N VAL A 217 12.52 -15.59 8.68
CA VAL A 217 11.16 -15.69 8.12
C VAL A 217 10.92 -14.59 7.08
N ALA A 218 11.37 -13.36 7.32
CA ALA A 218 11.25 -12.28 6.33
C ALA A 218 12.08 -12.55 5.06
N ASP A 219 13.29 -13.09 5.20
CA ASP A 219 14.13 -13.54 4.07
C ASP A 219 13.40 -14.65 3.27
N ASP A 220 12.76 -15.62 3.94
CA ASP A 220 11.98 -16.67 3.27
C ASP A 220 10.71 -16.13 2.57
N ILE A 221 10.03 -15.14 3.17
CA ILE A 221 8.88 -14.48 2.52
C ILE A 221 9.36 -13.68 1.30
N PHE A 222 10.48 -12.97 1.39
CA PHE A 222 11.05 -12.24 0.25
C PHE A 222 11.37 -13.18 -0.91
N GLU A 223 11.92 -14.37 -0.64
CA GLU A 223 12.18 -15.38 -1.68
C GLU A 223 10.91 -15.82 -2.42
N THR A 224 9.70 -15.71 -1.83
CA THR A 224 8.46 -15.99 -2.58
C THR A 224 8.22 -15.01 -3.74
N PHE A 225 8.81 -13.80 -3.68
CA PHE A 225 8.75 -12.82 -4.76
C PHE A 225 9.74 -13.10 -5.91
N THR A 226 10.60 -14.11 -5.79
CA THR A 226 11.50 -14.52 -6.88
C THR A 226 10.93 -15.67 -7.71
N ARG A 227 9.85 -16.31 -7.24
CA ARG A 227 9.22 -17.48 -7.85
C ARG A 227 8.08 -17.08 -8.78
N LEU A 228 8.39 -17.00 -10.06
CA LEU A 228 7.44 -16.53 -11.06
C LEU A 228 6.34 -17.58 -11.33
N GLY A 229 5.10 -17.09 -11.42
CA GLY A 229 3.99 -17.81 -12.00
C GLY A 229 3.76 -17.49 -13.48
N PRO A 230 2.73 -18.09 -14.10
CA PRO A 230 1.81 -19.07 -13.51
C PRO A 230 2.45 -20.46 -13.30
N ARG A 231 2.07 -21.14 -12.21
CA ARG A 231 2.51 -22.52 -11.87
C ARG A 231 1.45 -23.24 -11.02
N GLU A 232 1.60 -24.55 -10.83
CA GLU A 232 0.67 -25.36 -10.01
C GLU A 232 0.78 -25.05 -8.52
N ASP A 233 2.00 -24.81 -8.04
CA ASP A 233 2.23 -24.35 -6.66
C ASP A 233 1.70 -22.91 -6.47
N PRO A 234 1.48 -22.48 -5.21
CA PRO A 234 1.25 -21.07 -4.88
C PRO A 234 2.25 -20.14 -5.58
N TRP A 235 1.73 -19.08 -6.20
CA TRP A 235 2.51 -17.99 -6.78
C TRP A 235 1.75 -16.68 -6.56
N THR A 236 2.48 -15.58 -6.47
CA THR A 236 1.90 -14.24 -6.31
C THR A 236 2.53 -13.19 -7.21
N VAL A 237 3.52 -13.59 -8.00
CA VAL A 237 4.30 -12.72 -8.87
C VAL A 237 4.44 -13.35 -10.24
N MET A 238 4.50 -12.54 -11.27
CA MET A 238 4.74 -12.98 -12.65
C MET A 238 5.54 -11.92 -13.39
N VAL A 239 5.99 -12.25 -14.59
CA VAL A 239 6.52 -11.28 -15.55
C VAL A 239 5.63 -11.36 -16.77
N ASP A 240 5.24 -10.23 -17.35
CA ASP A 240 4.44 -10.23 -18.58
C ASP A 240 5.31 -10.52 -19.82
N ASP A 241 4.72 -10.46 -21.01
CA ASP A 241 5.41 -10.72 -22.27
C ASP A 241 6.39 -9.59 -22.65
N ASP A 242 6.18 -8.39 -22.12
CA ASP A 242 7.02 -7.21 -22.36
C ASP A 242 8.18 -7.11 -21.34
N GLY A 243 8.20 -7.98 -20.33
CA GLY A 243 9.28 -8.09 -19.34
C GLY A 243 9.03 -7.31 -18.05
N TYR A 244 7.83 -6.79 -17.81
CA TYR A 244 7.50 -6.08 -16.59
C TYR A 244 7.08 -7.03 -15.46
N TYR A 245 7.61 -6.76 -14.27
CA TYR A 245 7.40 -7.59 -13.08
C TYR A 245 6.11 -7.20 -12.36
N TRP A 246 5.20 -8.15 -12.24
CA TRP A 246 3.88 -7.98 -11.64
C TRP A 246 3.75 -8.69 -10.29
N ILE A 247 3.22 -7.97 -9.30
CA ILE A 247 2.72 -8.55 -8.05
C ILE A 247 1.19 -8.64 -8.14
N GLU A 248 0.66 -9.85 -8.25
CA GLU A 248 -0.77 -10.09 -8.41
C GLU A 248 -1.50 -10.12 -7.07
N GLU A 249 -2.46 -9.20 -6.87
CA GLU A 249 -3.40 -9.28 -5.75
C GLU A 249 -4.22 -10.58 -5.81
N TYR A 250 -4.57 -10.99 -7.03
CA TYR A 250 -5.35 -12.18 -7.34
C TYR A 250 -4.59 -12.98 -8.41
N PRO A 251 -3.78 -13.98 -8.03
CA PRO A 251 -2.96 -14.76 -8.97
C PRO A 251 -3.84 -15.72 -9.78
N HIS A 252 -4.20 -15.32 -11.00
CA HIS A 252 -4.89 -16.14 -12.00
C HIS A 252 -4.45 -15.75 -13.41
N ASP A 253 -4.79 -16.57 -14.41
CA ASP A 253 -4.44 -16.35 -15.82
C ASP A 253 -5.73 -16.38 -16.67
N PRO A 254 -6.05 -15.32 -17.45
CA PRO A 254 -5.28 -14.10 -17.67
C PRO A 254 -5.28 -13.14 -16.45
N PRO A 255 -4.15 -12.49 -16.12
CA PRO A 255 -4.03 -11.69 -14.90
C PRO A 255 -4.91 -10.45 -14.89
N THR A 256 -5.29 -10.01 -13.68
CA THR A 256 -6.07 -8.78 -13.49
C THR A 256 -5.18 -7.54 -13.42
N HIS A 257 -3.96 -7.66 -12.89
CA HIS A 257 -3.06 -6.53 -12.63
C HIS A 257 -3.74 -5.45 -11.78
N VAL A 258 -4.13 -5.79 -10.55
CA VAL A 258 -4.82 -4.86 -9.64
C VAL A 258 -3.83 -3.86 -9.05
N LEU A 259 -4.05 -2.56 -9.29
CA LEU A 259 -3.11 -1.49 -8.92
C LEU A 259 -2.89 -1.38 -7.40
N ASN A 260 -3.99 -1.32 -6.62
CA ASN A 260 -3.87 -1.11 -5.18
C ASN A 260 -3.10 -2.25 -4.48
N GLY A 261 -3.41 -3.51 -4.82
CA GLY A 261 -2.80 -4.68 -4.22
C GLY A 261 -1.36 -4.90 -4.68
N PHE A 262 -1.06 -4.57 -5.93
CA PHE A 262 0.32 -4.52 -6.43
C PHE A 262 1.16 -3.59 -5.56
N ASN A 263 0.73 -2.34 -5.37
CA ASN A 263 1.50 -1.33 -4.64
C ASN A 263 1.67 -1.72 -3.16
N VAL A 264 0.65 -2.30 -2.53
CA VAL A 264 0.75 -2.83 -1.16
C VAL A 264 1.72 -4.01 -1.06
N GLY A 265 1.85 -4.81 -2.12
CA GLY A 265 2.89 -5.82 -2.27
C GLY A 265 4.29 -5.20 -2.37
N LEU A 266 4.43 -4.18 -3.23
CA LEU A 266 5.67 -3.42 -3.46
C LEU A 266 6.19 -2.79 -2.17
N TRP A 267 5.31 -2.28 -1.30
CA TRP A 267 5.71 -1.74 0.01
C TRP A 267 6.49 -2.73 0.87
N GLY A 268 6.16 -4.03 0.79
CA GLY A 268 6.95 -5.08 1.44
C GLY A 268 8.36 -5.20 0.88
N LEU A 269 8.52 -5.14 -0.44
CA LEU A 269 9.84 -5.13 -1.09
C LEU A 269 10.64 -3.89 -0.72
N TYR A 270 9.98 -2.74 -0.61
CA TYR A 270 10.61 -1.49 -0.16
C TYR A 270 11.14 -1.61 1.27
N GLU A 271 10.34 -2.10 2.22
CA GLU A 271 10.81 -2.30 3.60
C GLU A 271 11.93 -3.34 3.65
N TYR A 272 11.85 -4.41 2.88
CA TYR A 272 12.93 -5.40 2.80
C TYR A 272 14.24 -4.78 2.29
N TRP A 273 14.18 -3.95 1.25
CA TRP A 273 15.34 -3.20 0.77
C TRP A 273 15.90 -2.24 1.84
N LEU A 274 15.05 -1.54 2.59
CA LEU A 274 15.51 -0.63 3.66
C LEU A 274 16.40 -1.34 4.70
N LEU A 275 16.03 -2.58 5.06
CA LEU A 275 16.71 -3.35 6.09
C LEU A 275 17.89 -4.18 5.55
N ARG A 276 17.75 -4.79 4.37
CA ARG A 276 18.75 -5.73 3.83
C ARG A 276 19.71 -5.11 2.83
N ASP A 277 19.25 -4.12 2.06
CA ASP A 277 20.01 -3.38 1.04
C ASP A 277 20.93 -4.27 0.17
N THR A 278 20.38 -5.39 -0.33
CA THR A 278 21.09 -6.30 -1.24
C THR A 278 20.86 -5.87 -2.69
N ALA A 279 21.74 -6.32 -3.59
CA ALA A 279 21.58 -6.04 -5.02
C ALA A 279 20.28 -6.65 -5.58
N GLU A 280 19.84 -7.78 -5.04
CA GLU A 280 18.61 -8.47 -5.44
C GLU A 280 17.36 -7.76 -4.90
N SER A 281 17.34 -7.36 -3.62
CA SER A 281 16.20 -6.62 -3.08
C SER A 281 16.00 -5.29 -3.79
N ARG A 282 17.10 -4.59 -4.08
CA ARG A 282 17.06 -3.37 -4.88
C ARG A 282 16.54 -3.65 -6.30
N ALA A 283 17.08 -4.67 -6.99
CA ALA A 283 16.66 -4.99 -8.35
C ALA A 283 15.17 -5.29 -8.46
N LEU A 284 14.62 -6.07 -7.53
CA LEU A 284 13.22 -6.48 -7.53
C LEU A 284 12.28 -5.32 -7.19
N LEU A 285 12.66 -4.48 -6.23
CA LEU A 285 11.94 -3.24 -5.91
C LEU A 285 11.93 -2.29 -7.11
N GLU A 286 13.09 -2.03 -7.71
CA GLU A 286 13.23 -1.18 -8.89
C GLU A 286 12.39 -1.73 -10.05
N ALA A 287 12.37 -3.05 -10.29
CA ALA A 287 11.51 -3.67 -11.29
C ALA A 287 10.02 -3.42 -11.04
N ALA A 288 9.57 -3.57 -9.79
CA ALA A 288 8.17 -3.32 -9.44
C ALA A 288 7.78 -1.84 -9.64
N ILE A 289 8.65 -0.89 -9.27
CA ILE A 289 8.42 0.54 -9.52
C ILE A 289 8.38 0.83 -11.03
N THR A 290 9.27 0.20 -11.80
CA THR A 290 9.35 0.33 -13.26
C THR A 290 8.07 -0.14 -13.94
N THR A 291 7.48 -1.24 -13.46
CA THR A 291 6.17 -1.72 -13.93
C THR A 291 5.08 -0.67 -13.74
N ILE A 292 5.03 -0.01 -12.57
CA ILE A 292 4.03 1.04 -12.33
C ILE A 292 4.31 2.28 -13.16
N GLU A 293 5.57 2.71 -13.26
CA GLU A 293 5.95 3.82 -14.14
C GLU A 293 5.45 3.57 -15.58
N HIS A 294 5.61 2.36 -16.11
CA HIS A 294 5.16 1.99 -17.45
C HIS A 294 3.63 1.95 -17.59
N TYR A 295 2.93 1.30 -16.65
CA TYR A 295 1.50 0.99 -16.83
C TYR A 295 0.54 1.99 -16.19
N ILE A 296 1.00 2.95 -15.39
CA ILE A 296 0.09 3.81 -14.60
C ILE A 296 -0.92 4.58 -15.47
N GLU A 297 -0.52 5.02 -16.66
CA GLU A 297 -1.44 5.68 -17.60
C GLU A 297 -2.59 4.77 -18.06
N ALA A 298 -2.37 3.45 -18.15
CA ALA A 298 -3.40 2.49 -18.55
C ALA A 298 -4.52 2.34 -17.51
N PHE A 299 -4.25 2.66 -16.24
CA PHE A 299 -5.26 2.70 -15.18
C PHE A 299 -6.06 4.01 -15.19
N ARG A 300 -5.49 5.09 -15.74
CA ARG A 300 -6.10 6.41 -15.73
C ARG A 300 -7.32 6.48 -16.66
N VAL A 301 -8.35 7.21 -16.24
CA VAL A 301 -9.44 7.59 -17.14
C VAL A 301 -9.75 9.08 -16.98
N PRO A 302 -9.36 9.94 -17.94
CA PRO A 302 -9.54 11.38 -17.81
C PRO A 302 -10.98 11.78 -17.48
N GLY A 303 -11.15 12.48 -16.35
CA GLY A 303 -12.46 12.96 -15.87
C GLY A 303 -13.37 11.89 -15.22
N GLU A 304 -12.86 10.70 -14.91
CA GLU A 304 -13.57 9.65 -14.17
C GLU A 304 -12.63 8.91 -13.20
N VAL A 305 -13.19 8.07 -12.31
CA VAL A 305 -12.38 7.18 -11.46
C VAL A 305 -11.56 6.20 -12.29
N SER A 306 -10.34 5.95 -11.84
CA SER A 306 -9.38 5.00 -12.43
C SER A 306 -9.91 3.57 -12.48
N TRP A 307 -9.40 2.77 -13.42
CA TRP A 307 -9.57 1.32 -13.40
C TRP A 307 -8.97 0.72 -12.12
N TYR A 308 -9.64 -0.30 -11.58
CA TYR A 308 -9.12 -1.05 -10.44
C TYR A 308 -8.03 -2.04 -10.85
N GLY A 309 -8.24 -2.70 -11.99
CA GLY A 309 -7.31 -3.63 -12.63
C GLY A 309 -7.35 -3.48 -14.16
N LEU A 310 -6.31 -3.94 -14.85
CA LEU A 310 -6.16 -3.82 -16.30
C LEU A 310 -7.03 -4.81 -17.09
N ASN A 311 -7.63 -5.82 -16.45
CA ASN A 311 -8.65 -6.66 -17.11
C ASN A 311 -9.98 -5.93 -17.40
N ARG A 312 -10.09 -4.63 -17.08
CA ARG A 312 -11.22 -3.71 -17.38
C ARG A 312 -12.61 -4.22 -16.99
N GLY A 313 -12.70 -5.24 -16.13
CA GLY A 313 -13.96 -5.79 -15.63
C GLY A 313 -14.59 -4.96 -14.51
N TYR A 314 -13.78 -4.16 -13.81
CA TYR A 314 -14.20 -3.32 -12.69
C TYR A 314 -13.57 -1.93 -12.77
N ARG A 315 -14.39 -0.93 -13.09
CA ARG A 315 -14.06 0.49 -12.90
C ARG A 315 -14.11 0.71 -11.39
N GLY A 316 -13.04 1.20 -10.78
CA GLY A 316 -12.96 1.37 -9.33
C GLY A 316 -14.08 2.26 -8.79
N ASN A 317 -14.05 2.54 -7.49
CA ASN A 317 -14.91 3.55 -6.87
C ASN A 317 -14.06 4.74 -6.38
N GLU A 318 -14.71 5.78 -5.88
CA GLU A 318 -14.02 6.98 -5.36
C GLU A 318 -13.00 6.66 -4.26
N TYR A 319 -13.28 5.64 -3.44
CA TYR A 319 -12.35 5.11 -2.43
C TYR A 319 -11.07 4.59 -3.10
N TYR A 320 -11.18 3.64 -4.03
CA TYR A 320 -10.01 3.06 -4.68
C TYR A 320 -9.25 4.09 -5.52
N HIS A 321 -9.95 5.04 -6.11
CA HIS A 321 -9.31 6.13 -6.83
C HIS A 321 -8.49 7.03 -5.88
N ALA A 322 -9.03 7.36 -4.70
CA ALA A 322 -8.27 8.07 -3.66
C ALA A 322 -7.07 7.25 -3.15
N VAL A 323 -7.22 5.93 -3.03
CA VAL A 323 -6.11 5.01 -2.71
C VAL A 323 -5.02 5.09 -3.78
N HIS A 324 -5.36 5.01 -5.07
CA HIS A 324 -4.36 5.10 -6.15
C HIS A 324 -3.62 6.44 -6.14
N ILE A 325 -4.34 7.55 -5.94
CA ILE A 325 -3.72 8.89 -5.79
C ILE A 325 -2.71 8.88 -4.65
N ARG A 326 -3.08 8.33 -3.50
CA ARG A 326 -2.18 8.25 -2.35
C ARG A 326 -0.96 7.38 -2.61
N GLN A 327 -1.13 6.23 -3.27
CA GLN A 327 -0.02 5.35 -3.61
C GLN A 327 0.95 6.00 -4.61
N LEU A 328 0.46 6.86 -5.51
CA LEU A 328 1.32 7.67 -6.39
C LEU A 328 2.16 8.68 -5.61
N ARG A 329 1.58 9.30 -4.57
CA ARG A 329 2.36 10.13 -3.64
C ARG A 329 3.44 9.32 -2.92
N GLU A 330 3.09 8.13 -2.42
CA GLU A 330 4.03 7.23 -1.74
C GLU A 330 5.18 6.80 -2.67
N LEU A 331 4.88 6.51 -3.95
CA LEU A 331 5.90 6.24 -4.97
C LEU A 331 6.84 7.43 -5.17
N HIS A 332 6.31 8.65 -5.26
CA HIS A 332 7.12 9.87 -5.31
C HIS A 332 7.96 10.06 -4.05
N ASP A 333 7.42 9.75 -2.86
CA ASP A 333 8.14 9.89 -1.60
C ASP A 333 9.36 8.94 -1.55
N ILE A 334 9.20 7.67 -1.98
CA ILE A 334 10.29 6.67 -1.94
C ILE A 334 11.26 6.75 -3.12
N THR A 335 10.85 7.26 -4.29
CA THR A 335 11.73 7.34 -5.48
C THR A 335 12.32 8.72 -5.70
N GLY A 336 11.57 9.74 -5.33
CA GLY A 336 11.81 11.10 -5.73
C GLY A 336 11.61 11.46 -7.18
N ASP A 337 11.03 10.54 -7.96
CA ASP A 337 10.78 10.78 -9.36
C ASP A 337 9.56 11.71 -9.54
N PRO A 338 9.73 12.91 -10.15
CA PRO A 338 8.63 13.84 -10.36
C PRO A 338 7.48 13.26 -11.18
N TYR A 339 7.71 12.23 -12.00
CA TYR A 339 6.67 11.58 -12.79
C TYR A 339 5.53 11.05 -11.91
N PHE A 340 5.83 10.44 -10.76
CA PHE A 340 4.79 9.95 -9.85
C PHE A 340 3.97 11.09 -9.23
N ALA A 341 4.58 12.25 -8.95
CA ALA A 341 3.86 13.44 -8.48
C ALA A 341 2.98 14.06 -9.58
N GLU A 342 3.44 14.03 -10.84
CA GLU A 342 2.65 14.44 -12.00
C GLU A 342 1.44 13.53 -12.19
N MET A 343 1.64 12.22 -12.09
CA MET A 343 0.55 11.24 -12.17
C MET A 343 -0.42 11.33 -11.00
N GLU A 344 0.07 11.57 -9.78
CA GLU A 344 -0.77 11.89 -8.62
C GLU A 344 -1.71 13.06 -8.94
N ALA A 345 -1.16 14.17 -9.44
CA ALA A 345 -1.93 15.36 -9.79
C ALA A 345 -2.92 15.10 -10.95
N ALA A 346 -2.53 14.29 -11.93
CA ALA A 346 -3.38 13.91 -13.05
C ALA A 346 -4.58 13.07 -12.58
N PHE A 347 -4.38 12.09 -11.70
CA PHE A 347 -5.47 11.31 -11.09
C PHE A 347 -6.32 12.20 -10.17
N ASP A 348 -5.72 13.10 -9.37
CA ASP A 348 -6.45 14.05 -8.51
C ASP A 348 -7.44 14.92 -9.31
N ALA A 349 -7.06 15.31 -10.51
CA ALA A 349 -7.88 16.11 -11.41
C ALA A 349 -9.04 15.33 -12.05
N ASP A 350 -8.98 13.99 -12.10
CA ASP A 350 -9.96 13.17 -12.81
C ASP A 350 -11.25 12.94 -12.03
N SER A 351 -11.22 12.99 -10.69
CA SER A 351 -12.43 12.96 -9.86
C SER A 351 -12.43 14.00 -8.75
N ALA A 352 -13.38 14.93 -8.82
CA ALA A 352 -13.61 15.93 -7.78
C ALA A 352 -14.17 15.33 -6.46
N GLU A 353 -14.87 14.18 -6.53
CA GLU A 353 -15.49 13.54 -5.36
C GLU A 353 -14.45 12.86 -4.45
N SER A 354 -13.35 12.36 -5.04
CA SER A 354 -12.21 11.79 -4.29
C SER A 354 -11.52 12.80 -3.36
N LYS A 355 -11.67 14.12 -3.59
CA LYS A 355 -11.02 15.17 -2.76
C LYS A 355 -11.41 15.13 -1.28
N GLY A 356 -12.58 14.59 -0.95
CA GLY A 356 -13.03 14.43 0.44
C GLY A 356 -12.49 13.18 1.16
N MET A 357 -11.90 12.24 0.41
CA MET A 357 -11.43 10.93 0.89
C MET A 357 -9.90 10.87 1.04
N LYS A 358 -9.20 11.84 0.47
CA LYS A 358 -7.73 12.03 0.55
C LYS A 358 -7.25 12.37 1.96
#